data_AF-A0A811S5X4-F1
#
_entry.id   AF-A0A811S5X4-F1
#
_cell.length_a   1.000
_cell.length_b   1.000
_cell.length_c   1.000
_cell.angle_alpha   90.00
_cell.angle_beta   90.00
_cell.angle_gamma   90.00
#
_symmetry.space_group_name_H-M   'P 1'
#
loop_
_entity.id
_entity.type
_entity.pdbx_description
1 polymer ?
#
loop_
_entity_poly.entity_id
_entity_poly.type
_entity_poly.pdbx_seq_one_letter_code
_entity_poly.pdbx_strand_id
1 'polypeptide(L)'
;MIHHGILKDDPRARYTIDKIRDIIKTMVLDKVLEEVKSTGTGEFIDVRAGTMCYRLVTRAPQGGMMEGIPCGVCPRIDECSPERVMSPSTCVYYYKWLQMDFKAVSPLLLYLCIMMERWSPLENSVSH
;
A
#
# COMPACT_ATOMS: atom_id res chain seq x y z
N MET A 1 -12.36 1.77 20.58
CA MET A 1 -13.22 2.97 20.45
C MET A 1 -14.37 2.57 19.54
N ILE A 2 -15.54 2.26 20.10
CA ILE A 2 -16.66 1.69 19.35
C ILE A 2 -17.51 2.87 18.87
N HIS A 3 -17.54 3.12 17.56
CA HIS A 3 -18.41 4.15 17.00
C HIS A 3 -19.85 3.63 17.04
N HIS A 4 -20.68 4.18 17.94
CA HIS A 4 -22.12 3.94 17.93
C HIS A 4 -22.66 4.30 16.55
N GLY A 5 -23.27 3.31 15.86
CA GLY A 5 -23.85 3.50 14.54
C GLY A 5 -24.76 4.72 14.51
N ILE A 6 -24.55 5.55 13.49
CA ILE A 6 -25.19 6.86 13.26
C ILE A 6 -26.70 6.67 13.17
N LEU A 7 -27.40 6.78 14.31
CA LEU A 7 -28.83 6.47 14.39
C LEU A 7 -29.72 7.71 14.52
N LYS A 8 -29.19 8.94 14.41
CA LYS A 8 -30.02 10.16 14.49
C LYS A 8 -29.51 11.26 13.56
N ASP A 9 -30.43 11.90 12.85
CA ASP A 9 -30.17 13.16 12.15
C ASP A 9 -29.97 14.24 13.21
N ASP A 10 -28.72 14.64 13.45
CA ASP A 10 -28.43 15.82 14.26
C ASP A 10 -28.63 17.06 13.39
N PRO A 11 -29.58 17.96 13.70
CA PRO A 11 -29.84 19.16 12.90
C PRO A 11 -28.66 20.14 12.85
N ARG A 12 -27.63 19.99 13.68
CA ARG A 12 -26.36 20.74 13.59
C ARG A 12 -25.37 20.13 12.61
N ALA A 13 -25.46 18.84 12.33
CA ALA A 13 -24.63 18.18 11.33
C ALA A 13 -25.24 18.44 9.94
N ARG A 14 -24.53 19.16 9.07
CA ARG A 14 -24.95 19.44 7.68
C ARG A 14 -25.03 18.19 6.76
N TYR A 15 -24.89 17.00 7.32
CA TYR A 15 -24.87 15.74 6.58
C TYR A 15 -26.07 14.89 7.01
N THR A 16 -26.95 14.61 6.06
CA THR A 16 -28.03 13.62 6.20
C THR A 16 -27.44 12.25 6.52
N ILE A 17 -28.09 11.45 7.36
CA ILE A 17 -27.62 10.09 7.70
C ILE A 17 -27.28 9.27 6.45
N ASP A 18 -28.05 9.39 5.37
CA ASP A 18 -27.83 8.63 4.14
C ASP A 18 -26.48 8.96 3.47
N LYS A 19 -26.06 10.23 3.50
CA LYS A 19 -24.73 10.63 2.99
C LYS A 19 -23.60 10.02 3.81
N ILE A 20 -23.77 9.99 5.13
CA ILE A 20 -22.77 9.39 6.01
C ILE A 20 -22.70 7.87 5.76
N ARG A 21 -23.85 7.24 5.52
CA ARG A 21 -23.91 5.81 5.17
C ARG A 21 -23.17 5.52 3.87
N ASP A 22 -23.33 6.37 2.85
CA ASP A 22 -22.63 6.20 1.57
C ASP A 22 -21.12 6.38 1.72
N ILE A 23 -20.66 7.36 2.51
CA ILE A 23 -19.24 7.51 2.85
C ILE A 23 -18.69 6.24 3.51
N ILE A 24 -19.40 5.70 4.51
CA ILE A 24 -18.97 4.49 5.20
C ILE A 24 -18.91 3.29 4.25
N LYS A 25 -19.89 3.14 3.35
CA LYS A 25 -19.85 2.10 2.32
C LYS A 25 -18.63 2.22 1.42
N THR A 26 -18.27 3.44 0.99
CA THR A 26 -17.04 3.68 0.22
C THR A 26 -15.81 3.26 1.01
N MET A 27 -15.72 3.60 2.30
CA MET A 27 -14.60 3.17 3.16
C MET A 27 -14.51 1.64 3.33
N VAL A 28 -15.64 0.92 3.28
CA VAL A 28 -15.66 -0.55 3.28
C VAL A 28 -15.16 -1.11 1.94
N LEU A 29 -15.52 -0.48 0.82
CA LEU A 29 -15.02 -0.87 -0.51
C LEU A 29 -13.50 -0.68 -0.60
N ASP A 30 -12.99 0.41 -0.05
CA ASP A 30 -11.55 0.73 0.02
C ASP A 30 -10.78 -0.15 1.03
N LYS A 31 -11.44 -1.09 1.69
CA LYS A 31 -10.86 -1.99 2.70
C LYS A 31 -10.27 -1.26 3.91
N VAL A 32 -10.70 -0.03 4.16
CA VAL A 32 -10.34 0.74 5.37
C VAL A 32 -11.19 0.28 6.56
N LEU A 33 -12.46 -0.04 6.30
CA LEU A 33 -13.40 -0.59 7.27
C LEU A 33 -13.88 -1.98 6.86
N GLU A 34 -14.26 -2.78 7.85
CA GLU A 34 -14.99 -4.03 7.65
C GLU A 34 -16.33 -4.01 8.40
N GLU A 35 -17.34 -4.61 7.80
CA GLU A 35 -18.66 -4.81 8.40
C GLU A 35 -18.66 -6.00 9.35
N VAL A 36 -19.18 -5.78 10.56
CA VAL A 36 -19.24 -6.80 11.62
C VAL A 36 -20.61 -6.74 12.28
N LYS A 37 -21.21 -7.90 12.51
CA LYS A 37 -22.43 -7.99 13.32
C LYS A 37 -22.06 -8.02 14.79
N SER A 38 -22.65 -7.14 15.58
CA SER A 38 -22.50 -7.14 17.04
C SER A 38 -22.92 -8.49 17.61
N THR A 39 -22.10 -9.04 18.51
CA THR A 39 -22.43 -10.22 19.32
C THR A 39 -23.15 -9.85 20.63
N GLY A 40 -23.22 -8.56 20.98
CA GLY A 40 -23.75 -8.08 22.26
C GLY A 40 -22.86 -8.40 23.47
N THR A 41 -21.61 -8.79 23.25
CA THR A 41 -20.66 -9.22 24.29
C THR A 41 -19.26 -8.68 23.99
N GLY A 42 -18.41 -8.59 25.01
CA GLY A 42 -17.02 -8.11 24.85
C GLY A 42 -16.95 -6.69 24.31
N GLU A 43 -16.31 -6.52 23.14
CA GLU A 43 -16.20 -5.22 22.44
C GLU A 43 -17.55 -4.69 21.92
N PHE A 44 -18.65 -5.43 22.04
CA PHE A 44 -19.98 -4.99 21.62
C PHE A 44 -21.00 -4.97 22.76
N ILE A 45 -20.57 -4.88 24.02
CA ILE A 45 -21.47 -4.97 25.18
C ILE A 45 -22.58 -3.89 25.18
N ASP A 46 -22.26 -2.69 24.70
CA ASP A 46 -23.20 -1.55 24.63
C ASP A 46 -24.03 -1.52 23.33
N VAL A 47 -23.86 -2.52 22.46
CA VAL A 47 -24.53 -2.60 21.17
C VAL A 47 -25.35 -3.87 21.08
N ARG A 48 -26.65 -3.75 20.83
CA ARG A 48 -27.55 -4.92 20.71
C ARG A 48 -27.00 -5.94 19.73
N ALA A 49 -27.03 -7.21 20.12
CA ALA A 49 -26.65 -8.32 19.26
C ALA A 49 -27.43 -8.28 17.93
N GLY A 50 -26.73 -8.54 16.83
CA GLY A 50 -27.27 -8.47 15.47
C GLY A 50 -27.24 -7.09 14.81
N THR A 51 -26.91 -6.03 15.55
CA THR A 51 -26.73 -4.68 14.96
C THR A 51 -25.48 -4.65 14.09
N MET A 52 -25.56 -4.00 12.91
CA MET A 52 -24.41 -3.81 12.04
C MET A 52 -23.47 -2.76 12.62
N CYS A 53 -22.19 -3.11 12.71
CA CYS A 53 -21.11 -2.26 13.17
C CYS A 53 -19.98 -2.24 12.13
N TYR A 54 -19.09 -1.26 12.25
CA TYR A 54 -17.91 -1.14 11.39
C TYR A 54 -16.67 -1.06 12.28
N ARG A 55 -15.60 -1.75 11.90
CA ARG A 55 -14.30 -1.63 12.56
C ARG A 55 -13.19 -1.35 11.55
N LEU A 56 -12.12 -0.73 12.01
CA LEU A 56 -10.91 -0.49 11.22
C LEU A 56 -10.24 -1.81 10.89
N VAL A 57 -9.88 -1.98 9.62
CA VAL A 57 -9.09 -3.12 9.19
C VAL A 57 -7.65 -2.90 9.65
N THR A 58 -7.15 -3.77 10.54
CA THR A 58 -5.80 -3.65 11.12
C THR A 58 -4.70 -4.30 10.28
N ARG A 59 -5.09 -5.07 9.25
CA ARG A 59 -4.19 -5.74 8.32
C ARG A 59 -4.31 -5.09 6.95
N ALA A 60 -3.19 -4.62 6.40
CA ALA A 60 -3.19 -4.16 5.02
C ALA A 60 -3.73 -5.28 4.11
N PRO A 61 -4.63 -4.97 3.15
CA PRO A 61 -5.02 -5.94 2.14
C PRO A 61 -3.76 -6.46 1.47
N GLN A 62 -3.58 -7.79 1.47
CA GLN A 62 -2.52 -8.41 0.68
C GLN A 62 -2.91 -8.23 -0.78
N GLY A 63 -2.30 -7.24 -1.42
CA GLY A 63 -2.43 -7.01 -2.85
C GLY A 63 -2.10 -8.26 -3.66
N GLY A 64 -2.62 -8.34 -4.89
CA GLY A 64 -2.25 -9.42 -5.79
C GLY A 64 -0.75 -9.37 -6.12
N MET A 65 -0.15 -10.52 -6.46
CA MET A 65 1.28 -10.58 -6.86
C MET A 65 1.60 -9.62 -8.02
N MET A 66 0.60 -9.30 -8.85
CA MET A 66 0.71 -8.36 -9.96
C MET A 66 0.80 -6.88 -9.53
N GLU A 67 0.32 -6.50 -8.35
CA GLU A 67 0.47 -5.12 -7.84
C GLU A 67 1.92 -4.83 -7.43
N GLY A 68 2.68 -5.87 -7.10
CA GLY A 68 4.10 -5.78 -6.74
C GLY A 68 5.06 -5.70 -7.91
N ILE A 69 4.59 -5.74 -9.16
CA ILE A 69 5.44 -5.71 -10.36
C ILE A 69 4.92 -4.70 -11.39
N PRO A 70 5.81 -4.05 -12.17
CA PRO A 70 5.41 -2.98 -13.09
C PRO A 70 4.48 -3.47 -14.23
N CYS A 71 4.46 -4.77 -14.52
CA CYS A 71 3.60 -5.35 -15.54
C CYS A 71 2.11 -5.34 -15.15
N GLY A 72 1.78 -5.44 -13.86
CA GLY A 72 0.38 -5.49 -13.40
C GLY A 72 -0.37 -4.16 -13.55
N VAL A 73 0.36 -3.06 -13.77
CA VAL A 73 -0.18 -1.71 -13.97
C VAL A 73 0.22 -1.11 -15.32
N CYS A 74 0.82 -1.90 -16.21
CA CYS A 74 1.31 -1.41 -17.51
C CYS A 74 0.13 -1.12 -18.46
N PRO A 75 -0.04 0.13 -18.96
CA PRO A 75 -1.17 0.50 -19.81
C PRO A 75 -1.11 -0.10 -21.23
N ARG A 76 0.00 -0.73 -21.60
CA ARG A 76 0.27 -1.31 -22.92
C ARG A 76 0.68 -2.78 -22.82
N ILE A 77 0.27 -3.48 -21.77
CA ILE A 77 0.67 -4.87 -21.53
C ILE A 77 0.28 -5.81 -22.68
N ASP A 78 -0.86 -5.55 -23.33
CA ASP A 78 -1.37 -6.35 -24.46
C ASP A 78 -0.49 -6.26 -25.72
N GLU A 79 0.31 -5.21 -25.83
CA GLU A 79 1.23 -4.99 -26.95
C GLU A 79 2.65 -5.50 -26.62
N CYS A 80 2.90 -5.90 -25.36
CA CYS A 80 4.21 -6.32 -24.86
C CYS A 80 4.48 -7.78 -25.20
N SER A 81 5.53 -8.05 -25.97
CA SER A 81 5.93 -9.41 -26.37
C SER A 81 7.44 -9.46 -26.63
N PRO A 82 8.13 -10.59 -26.34
CA PRO A 82 9.57 -10.71 -26.56
C PRO A 82 9.99 -10.37 -28.00
N GLU A 83 9.16 -10.74 -28.97
CA GLU A 83 9.41 -10.57 -30.41
C GLU A 83 8.90 -9.25 -31.01
N ARG A 84 8.28 -8.38 -30.20
CA ARG A 84 7.71 -7.10 -30.68
C ARG A 84 8.61 -5.93 -30.30
N VAL A 85 8.35 -4.79 -30.94
CA VAL A 85 9.04 -3.51 -30.67
C VAL A 85 8.92 -3.12 -29.19
N MET A 86 7.75 -3.36 -28.59
CA MET A 86 7.55 -3.30 -27.14
C MET A 86 7.89 -4.66 -26.53
N SER A 87 9.13 -4.81 -26.05
CA SER A 87 9.62 -6.01 -25.40
C SER A 87 9.95 -5.75 -23.92
N PRO A 88 9.77 -6.72 -23.02
CA PRO A 88 10.22 -6.61 -21.64
C PRO A 88 11.71 -6.23 -21.52
N SER A 89 12.55 -6.69 -22.47
CA SER A 89 13.99 -6.42 -22.48
C SER A 89 14.35 -4.99 -22.91
N THR A 90 13.42 -4.22 -23.46
CA THR A 90 13.63 -2.82 -23.85
C THR A 90 12.64 -1.87 -23.15
N CYS A 91 11.86 -2.40 -22.19
CA CYS A 91 10.76 -1.69 -21.56
C CYS A 91 11.24 -0.60 -20.59
N VAL A 92 11.01 0.67 -20.95
CA VAL A 92 11.36 1.83 -20.13
C VAL A 92 10.67 1.80 -18.75
N TYR A 93 9.42 1.32 -18.66
CA TYR A 93 8.71 1.20 -17.38
C TYR A 93 9.37 0.17 -16.46
N TYR A 94 9.80 -0.95 -17.02
CA TYR A 94 10.48 -2.01 -16.28
C TYR A 94 11.84 -1.52 -15.74
N TYR A 95 12.63 -0.83 -16.56
CA TYR A 95 13.91 -0.26 -16.15
C TYR A 95 13.79 0.82 -15.09
N LYS A 96 12.83 1.74 -15.24
CA LYS A 96 12.55 2.79 -14.25
C LYS A 96 12.15 2.21 -12.91
N TRP A 97 11.29 1.19 -12.91
CA TRP A 97 10.82 0.54 -11.69
C TRP A 97 11.96 -0.18 -10.96
N LEU A 98 12.87 -0.84 -11.69
CA LEU A 98 14.07 -1.46 -11.15
C LEU A 98 15.19 -0.46 -10.80
N GLN A 99 14.98 0.85 -10.99
CA GLN A 99 16.00 1.89 -10.83
C GLN A 99 17.29 1.63 -11.63
N MET A 100 17.16 0.90 -12.74
CA MET A 100 18.25 0.57 -13.66
C MET A 100 18.59 1.77 -14.57
N ASP A 101 17.84 2.88 -14.45
CA ASP A 101 18.22 4.16 -15.01
C ASP A 101 19.48 4.68 -14.29
N PHE A 102 20.62 4.50 -14.95
CA PHE A 102 21.96 5.00 -14.59
C PHE A 102 22.05 6.51 -14.21
N LYS A 103 20.94 7.26 -14.26
CA LYS A 103 20.85 8.67 -13.87
C LYS A 103 20.33 8.88 -12.44
N ALA A 104 19.90 7.83 -11.74
CA ALA A 104 19.37 7.91 -10.37
C ALA A 104 20.37 7.53 -9.27
N VAL A 105 21.63 7.23 -9.62
CA VAL A 105 22.71 7.25 -8.62
C VAL A 105 23.00 8.71 -8.34
N SER A 106 22.38 9.23 -7.29
CA SER A 106 22.72 10.55 -6.75
C SER A 106 24.26 10.67 -6.66
N PRO A 107 24.87 11.77 -7.10
CA PRO A 107 26.32 11.94 -7.02
C PRO A 107 26.88 11.75 -5.60
N LEU A 108 26.03 11.90 -4.57
CA LEU A 108 26.39 11.60 -3.18
C LEU A 108 26.61 10.10 -2.92
N LEU A 109 25.85 9.20 -3.57
CA LEU A 109 26.04 7.75 -3.45
C LEU A 109 27.32 7.28 -4.14
N LEU A 110 27.66 7.87 -5.30
CA LEU A 110 28.94 7.58 -5.96
C LEU A 110 30.13 8.11 -5.13
N TYR A 111 30.00 9.30 -4.52
CA TYR A 111 30.98 9.83 -3.58
C TYR A 111 31.13 8.95 -2.33
N LEU A 112 30.04 8.45 -1.75
CA LEU A 112 30.07 7.53 -0.60
C LEU A 112 30.74 6.19 -0.95
N CYS A 113 30.50 5.65 -2.16
CA CYS A 113 31.12 4.41 -2.61
C CYS A 113 32.63 4.56 -2.80
N ILE A 114 33.07 5.66 -3.45
CA ILE A 114 34.50 6.00 -3.60
C ILE A 114 35.17 6.24 -2.24
N MET A 115 34.46 6.83 -1.27
CA MET A 115 34.97 7.07 0.09
C MET A 115 35.08 5.77 0.91
N MET A 116 34.20 4.79 0.70
CA MET A 116 34.29 3.48 1.36
C MET A 116 35.39 2.60 0.76
N GLU A 117 35.62 2.65 -0.55
CA GLU A 117 36.75 1.92 -1.19
C GLU A 117 38.13 2.51 -0.84
N ARG A 118 38.21 3.77 -0.43
CA ARG A 118 39.47 4.38 0.05
C ARG A 118 39.78 4.05 1.52
N TRP A 119 38.82 3.53 2.29
CA TRP A 119 38.99 3.19 3.71
C TRP A 119 39.07 1.68 3.94
N SER A 120 39.90 1.01 3.15
CA SER A 120 40.39 -0.34 3.44
C SER A 120 41.83 -0.48 2.96
N PRO A 121 42.79 -0.03 3.78
CA PRO A 121 44.00 -0.82 3.93
C PRO A 121 44.49 -0.85 5.38
N LEU A 122 44.51 -2.03 6.01
CA LEU A 122 45.61 -2.58 6.84
C LEU A 122 45.08 -3.64 7.81
N GLU A 123 44.77 -4.83 7.29
CA GLU A 123 44.87 -6.06 8.08
C GLU A 123 45.44 -7.13 7.16
N ASN A 124 46.78 -7.25 7.17
CA ASN A 124 47.52 -8.51 7.03
C ASN A 124 49.03 -8.22 6.89
N SER A 125 49.78 -8.30 8.00
CA SER A 125 51.15 -8.84 8.01
C SER A 125 51.77 -8.86 9.41
N VAL A 126 51.46 -9.88 10.24
CA VAL A 126 52.42 -10.45 11.21
C VAL A 126 52.07 -11.92 11.42
N SER A 127 52.85 -12.83 10.82
CA SER A 127 52.94 -14.24 11.18
C SER A 127 54.24 -14.82 10.60
N HIS A 128 55.38 -14.46 11.20
CA HIS A 128 56.52 -15.33 11.56
C HIS A 128 57.69 -14.47 12.06
#